data_AF-A0A7K6G599-F1
#
_entry.id   AF-A0A7K6G599-F1
#
_cell.length_a   1.000
_cell.length_b   1.000
_cell.length_c   1.000
_cell.angle_alpha   90.00
_cell.angle_beta   90.00
_cell.angle_gamma   90.00
#
_symmetry.space_group_name_H-M   'P 1'
#
loop_
_entity.id
_entity.type
_entity.pdbx_description
1 polymer ?
#
loop_
_entity_poly.entity_id
_entity_poly.type
_entity_poly.pdbx_seq_one_letter_code
_entity_poly.pdbx_strand_id
1 'polypeptide(L)'
;MQASDDTEEPPLPLALTRFQVSEEFGFLLPDPLTELPAPYGPWMDIAHELPQLIMSHQLRSRVHQMPQLSTQHLRGHGELHLAHLVLSCITMGYVWQEGEEGTVQVLPRNLAVPYWEVSQALGLPPILSHADFVLANWRRKDPNGPLEIENLDTIITLPGGESLRGFVLVTLLVEKAAVPGIKAIIGALRAILQCDEETLLRALQELAGAIEAMSKVLRQMHDYVDPAVFYTVIRIFLSGWKDNPAMPHGLIYEGVSQEPMAYSGGSAAQSTVLHAFDELLGICHREDSAAFLHRMRGYMPPPHRAFVEEIQRAVSLRQHVLSSGDARLRAAFNRCVSALTDFRSYHITIVTKYITIAAAKAKAGRAGPSARAGSSGGKPPSALEGKGTGGSHIFSFLKSIRDTTREGMISA
;
A
#
# COMPACT_ATOMS: atom_id res chain seq x y z
N MET A 1 -1.96 -11.89 58.85
CA MET A 1 -2.67 -11.79 57.56
C MET A 1 -2.06 -10.62 56.80
N GLN A 2 -1.11 -10.91 55.91
CA GLN A 2 -0.60 -9.94 54.95
C GLN A 2 -1.63 -9.85 53.82
N ALA A 3 -2.15 -8.66 53.59
CA ALA A 3 -2.90 -8.35 52.37
C ALA A 3 -1.85 -8.09 51.28
N SER A 4 -1.86 -8.93 50.25
CA SER A 4 -1.15 -8.68 49.00
C SER A 4 -1.85 -7.54 48.29
N ASP A 5 -1.12 -6.44 48.12
CA ASP A 5 -1.50 -5.29 47.31
C ASP A 5 -1.24 -5.67 45.85
N ASP A 6 -2.21 -6.33 45.22
CA ASP A 6 -2.22 -6.53 43.78
C ASP A 6 -2.58 -5.19 43.13
N THR A 7 -1.56 -4.35 42.95
CA THR A 7 -1.63 -3.23 42.00
C THR A 7 -1.78 -3.82 40.60
N GLU A 8 -3.02 -3.94 40.12
CA GLU A 8 -3.30 -4.10 38.69
C GLU A 8 -2.69 -2.90 37.96
N GLU A 9 -1.56 -3.12 37.29
CA GLU A 9 -1.04 -2.19 36.29
C GLU A 9 -2.17 -1.94 35.27
N PRO A 10 -2.51 -0.66 34.97
CA PRO A 10 -3.49 -0.38 33.93
C PRO A 10 -3.02 -1.03 32.63
N PRO A 11 -3.88 -1.78 31.91
CA PRO A 11 -3.46 -2.54 30.74
C PRO A 11 -2.84 -1.58 29.73
N LEU A 12 -1.58 -1.84 29.39
CA LEU A 12 -0.81 -1.03 28.44
C LEU A 12 -1.62 -0.83 27.14
N PRO A 13 -1.99 0.41 26.75
CA PRO A 13 -3.02 0.66 25.74
C PRO A 13 -2.73 0.15 24.30
N LEU A 14 -1.50 -0.29 24.02
CA LEU A 14 -0.94 -0.45 22.68
C LEU A 14 -0.24 -1.82 22.46
N ALA A 15 -0.91 -2.92 22.82
CA ALA A 15 -0.45 -4.23 22.37
C ALA A 15 -0.63 -4.34 20.84
N LEU A 16 0.45 -4.61 20.10
CA LEU A 16 0.44 -4.72 18.64
C LEU A 16 -0.59 -5.74 18.12
N THR A 17 -0.82 -6.80 18.89
CA THR A 17 -1.80 -7.86 18.59
C THR A 17 -3.23 -7.35 18.49
N ARG A 18 -3.63 -6.31 19.26
CA ARG A 18 -4.95 -5.67 19.16
C ARG A 18 -5.21 -5.08 17.79
N PHE A 19 -4.15 -4.64 17.12
CA PHE A 19 -4.19 -4.02 15.80
C PHE A 19 -3.80 -4.98 14.68
N GLN A 20 -3.68 -6.28 14.99
CA GLN A 20 -3.22 -7.32 14.06
C GLN A 20 -1.84 -7.03 13.46
N VAL A 21 -0.98 -6.34 14.22
CA VAL A 21 0.39 -6.03 13.82
C VAL A 21 1.31 -7.10 14.37
N SER A 22 2.07 -7.74 13.48
CA SER A 22 3.06 -8.75 13.83
C SER A 22 4.33 -8.09 14.37
N GLU A 23 4.92 -8.67 15.43
CA GLU A 23 6.23 -8.21 15.92
C GLU A 23 7.37 -8.50 14.94
N GLU A 24 7.21 -9.53 14.11
CA GLU A 24 8.20 -9.93 13.10
C GLU A 24 7.91 -9.24 11.77
N PHE A 25 6.65 -9.21 11.34
CA PHE A 25 6.25 -8.80 10.00
C PHE A 25 5.60 -7.41 9.94
N GLY A 26 5.32 -6.75 11.07
CA GLY A 26 4.62 -5.47 11.09
C GLY A 26 3.20 -5.62 10.52
N PHE A 27 2.87 -4.79 9.53
CA PHE A 27 1.56 -4.80 8.87
C PHE A 27 1.45 -5.83 7.72
N LEU A 28 2.53 -6.51 7.36
CA LEU A 28 2.46 -7.60 6.38
C LEU A 28 1.58 -8.72 6.94
N LEU A 29 0.78 -9.35 6.08
CA LEU A 29 0.11 -10.60 6.43
C LEU A 29 1.21 -11.68 6.53
N PRO A 30 1.42 -12.31 7.71
CA PRO A 30 2.42 -13.35 7.86
C PRO A 30 1.99 -14.61 7.11
N ASP A 31 2.94 -15.20 6.38
CA ASP A 31 2.79 -16.43 5.61
C ASP A 31 1.42 -16.54 4.87
N PRO A 32 1.15 -15.63 3.91
CA PRO A 32 -0.14 -15.59 3.24
C PRO A 32 -0.48 -16.94 2.57
N LEU A 33 -1.75 -17.31 2.65
CA LEU A 33 -2.27 -18.47 1.93
C LEU A 33 -2.08 -18.27 0.42
N THR A 34 -1.66 -19.31 -0.30
CA THR A 34 -1.38 -19.23 -1.75
C THR A 34 -2.47 -19.84 -2.62
N GLU A 35 -3.34 -20.67 -2.03
CA GLU A 35 -4.40 -21.41 -2.73
C GLU A 35 -5.69 -21.37 -1.93
N LEU A 36 -6.83 -21.09 -2.58
CA LEU A 36 -8.14 -21.21 -1.95
C LEU A 36 -8.66 -22.64 -2.06
N PRO A 37 -9.27 -23.20 -0.99
CA PRO A 37 -9.88 -24.52 -1.05
C PRO A 37 -11.13 -24.54 -1.95
N ALA A 38 -11.62 -25.73 -2.28
CA ALA A 38 -12.92 -25.88 -2.94
C ALA A 38 -14.04 -25.18 -2.14
N PRO A 39 -14.98 -24.47 -2.79
CA PRO A 39 -15.29 -24.50 -4.22
C PRO A 39 -14.59 -23.42 -5.07
N TYR A 40 -13.57 -22.74 -4.56
CA TYR A 40 -12.99 -21.52 -5.18
C TYR A 40 -12.00 -21.75 -6.32
N GLY A 41 -11.85 -22.99 -6.80
CA GLY A 41 -11.01 -23.35 -7.95
C GLY A 41 -11.20 -22.45 -9.18
N PRO A 42 -12.44 -22.15 -9.62
CA PRO A 42 -12.67 -21.27 -10.78
C PRO A 42 -12.07 -19.87 -10.65
N TRP A 43 -11.98 -19.32 -9.42
CA TRP A 43 -11.31 -18.03 -9.19
C TRP A 43 -9.79 -18.18 -9.34
N MET A 44 -9.22 -19.23 -8.73
CA MET A 44 -7.78 -19.51 -8.80
C MET A 44 -7.32 -19.81 -10.23
N ASP A 45 -8.08 -20.58 -11.01
CA ASP A 45 -7.77 -20.89 -12.41
C ASP A 45 -7.59 -19.62 -13.25
N ILE A 46 -8.51 -18.65 -13.11
CA ILE A 46 -8.40 -17.36 -13.80
C ILE A 46 -7.20 -16.56 -13.26
N ALA A 47 -6.96 -16.59 -11.96
CA ALA A 47 -5.89 -15.83 -11.33
C ALA A 47 -4.49 -16.31 -11.73
N HIS A 48 -4.30 -17.63 -11.89
CA HIS A 48 -3.02 -18.21 -12.34
C HIS A 48 -2.70 -17.92 -13.81
N GLU A 49 -3.73 -17.81 -14.67
CA GLU A 49 -3.57 -17.48 -16.09
C GLU A 49 -3.74 -15.98 -16.37
N LEU A 50 -3.85 -15.15 -15.32
CA LEU A 50 -4.33 -13.77 -15.44
C LEU A 50 -3.51 -12.90 -16.43
N PRO A 51 -2.17 -12.89 -16.40
CA PRO A 51 -1.39 -12.14 -17.39
C PRO A 51 -1.65 -12.59 -18.83
N GLN A 52 -1.74 -13.89 -19.06
CA GLN A 52 -1.95 -14.50 -20.38
C GLN A 52 -3.36 -14.19 -20.90
N LEU A 53 -4.38 -14.26 -20.03
CA LEU A 53 -5.76 -13.93 -20.36
C LEU A 53 -5.93 -12.44 -20.71
N ILE A 54 -5.23 -11.55 -20.02
CA ILE A 54 -5.23 -10.11 -20.34
C ILE A 54 -4.52 -9.88 -21.68
N MET A 55 -3.32 -10.42 -21.86
CA MET A 55 -2.53 -10.22 -23.09
C MET A 55 -3.20 -10.80 -24.34
N SER A 56 -4.01 -11.86 -24.18
CA SER A 56 -4.79 -12.46 -25.27
C SER A 56 -6.19 -11.88 -25.43
N HIS A 57 -6.57 -10.87 -24.61
CA HIS A 57 -7.89 -10.25 -24.60
C HIS A 57 -9.05 -11.22 -24.27
N GLN A 58 -8.77 -12.34 -23.61
CA GLN A 58 -9.73 -13.39 -23.30
C GLN A 58 -10.31 -13.29 -21.87
N LEU A 59 -9.71 -12.46 -21.00
CA LEU A 59 -10.12 -12.41 -19.59
C LEU A 59 -11.60 -12.06 -19.42
N ARG A 60 -12.13 -11.05 -20.14
CA ARG A 60 -13.56 -10.72 -20.06
C ARG A 60 -14.46 -11.91 -20.40
N SER A 61 -14.13 -12.64 -21.45
CA SER A 61 -14.89 -13.84 -21.85
C SER A 61 -14.85 -14.93 -20.76
N ARG A 62 -13.66 -15.18 -20.18
CA ARG A 62 -13.50 -16.14 -19.08
C ARG A 62 -14.26 -15.72 -17.83
N VAL A 63 -14.26 -14.44 -17.47
CA VAL A 63 -15.06 -13.89 -16.35
C VAL A 63 -16.55 -14.08 -16.60
N HIS A 64 -17.06 -13.87 -17.83
CA HIS A 64 -18.49 -14.11 -18.11
C HIS A 64 -18.89 -15.60 -18.01
N GLN A 65 -17.96 -16.52 -18.26
CA GLN A 65 -18.18 -17.97 -18.10
C GLN A 65 -17.97 -18.47 -16.66
N MET A 66 -17.38 -17.64 -15.79
CA MET A 66 -17.09 -17.98 -14.41
C MET A 66 -18.40 -18.19 -13.62
N PRO A 67 -18.56 -19.30 -12.86
CA PRO A 67 -19.72 -19.48 -12.01
C PRO A 67 -19.75 -18.42 -10.90
N GLN A 68 -20.93 -17.94 -10.53
CA GLN A 68 -21.07 -17.14 -9.32
C GLN A 68 -20.91 -18.05 -8.09
N LEU A 69 -19.81 -17.89 -7.36
CA LEU A 69 -19.54 -18.68 -6.15
C LEU A 69 -19.98 -17.92 -4.90
N SER A 70 -20.53 -18.63 -3.91
CA SER A 70 -20.88 -18.06 -2.61
C SER A 70 -19.66 -17.88 -1.72
N THR A 71 -19.58 -16.76 -1.01
CA THR A 71 -18.51 -16.45 -0.06
C THR A 71 -18.67 -17.13 1.30
N GLN A 72 -19.81 -17.79 1.57
CA GLN A 72 -20.13 -18.39 2.87
C GLN A 72 -19.18 -19.53 3.31
N HIS A 73 -18.40 -20.09 2.38
CA HIS A 73 -17.45 -21.16 2.68
C HIS A 73 -16.03 -20.63 2.91
N LEU A 74 -15.76 -19.34 2.72
CA LEU A 74 -14.49 -18.72 3.11
C LEU A 74 -14.40 -18.67 4.62
N ARG A 75 -13.35 -19.30 5.17
CA ARG A 75 -13.14 -19.44 6.61
C ARG A 75 -11.88 -18.72 7.05
N GLY A 76 -12.07 -17.81 7.99
CA GLY A 76 -10.97 -17.13 8.66
C GLY A 76 -10.27 -16.09 7.78
N HIS A 77 -9.27 -15.47 8.39
CA HIS A 77 -8.65 -14.26 7.86
C HIS A 77 -7.80 -14.52 6.60
N GLY A 78 -7.06 -15.64 6.56
CA GLY A 78 -6.18 -15.97 5.43
C GLY A 78 -6.94 -16.21 4.12
N GLU A 79 -8.04 -16.98 4.17
CA GLU A 79 -8.87 -17.24 3.00
C GLU A 79 -9.56 -15.96 2.50
N LEU A 80 -10.03 -15.10 3.41
CA LEU A 80 -10.64 -13.81 3.03
C LEU A 80 -9.63 -12.89 2.32
N HIS A 81 -8.40 -12.75 2.83
CA HIS A 81 -7.37 -11.94 2.18
C HIS A 81 -6.96 -12.49 0.82
N LEU A 82 -6.76 -13.81 0.69
CA LEU A 82 -6.45 -14.40 -0.61
C LEU A 82 -7.61 -14.23 -1.60
N ALA A 83 -8.86 -14.43 -1.16
CA ALA A 83 -10.02 -14.19 -2.01
C ALA A 83 -10.12 -12.73 -2.45
N HIS A 84 -9.87 -11.77 -1.54
CA HIS A 84 -9.87 -10.35 -1.89
C HIS A 84 -8.75 -10.02 -2.88
N LEU A 85 -7.53 -10.54 -2.69
CA LEU A 85 -6.41 -10.40 -3.63
C LEU A 85 -6.75 -10.96 -5.02
N VAL A 86 -7.31 -12.17 -5.08
CA VAL A 86 -7.68 -12.82 -6.35
C VAL A 86 -8.76 -12.02 -7.08
N LEU A 87 -9.88 -11.72 -6.40
CA LEU A 87 -11.01 -11.02 -7.00
C LEU A 87 -10.66 -9.59 -7.40
N SER A 88 -9.80 -8.92 -6.63
CA SER A 88 -9.31 -7.59 -6.95
C SER A 88 -8.40 -7.59 -8.18
N CYS A 89 -7.44 -8.52 -8.28
CA CYS A 89 -6.58 -8.67 -9.47
C CYS A 89 -7.40 -9.01 -10.73
N ILE A 90 -8.36 -9.94 -10.64
CA ILE A 90 -9.28 -10.25 -11.76
C ILE A 90 -10.07 -8.99 -12.16
N THR A 91 -10.56 -8.22 -11.20
CA THR A 91 -11.29 -6.96 -11.44
C THR A 91 -10.40 -5.94 -12.17
N MET A 92 -9.16 -5.73 -11.72
CA MET A 92 -8.25 -4.79 -12.40
C MET A 92 -7.93 -5.23 -13.82
N GLY A 93 -7.72 -6.53 -14.04
CA GLY A 93 -7.56 -7.09 -15.38
C GLY A 93 -8.80 -6.88 -16.25
N TYR A 94 -9.99 -7.20 -15.72
CA TYR A 94 -11.27 -7.10 -16.45
C TYR A 94 -11.53 -5.67 -16.91
N VAL A 95 -11.32 -4.70 -16.01
CA VAL A 95 -11.53 -3.28 -16.28
C VAL A 95 -10.52 -2.77 -17.30
N TRP A 96 -9.24 -3.06 -17.10
CA TRP A 96 -8.14 -2.41 -17.84
C TRP A 96 -7.53 -3.23 -18.99
N GLN A 97 -8.02 -4.44 -19.31
CA GLN A 97 -7.40 -5.26 -20.38
C GLN A 97 -7.32 -4.54 -21.74
N GLU A 98 -8.30 -3.68 -22.06
CA GLU A 98 -8.35 -2.91 -23.32
C GLU A 98 -7.75 -1.49 -23.18
N GLY A 99 -7.08 -1.22 -22.05
CA GLY A 99 -6.58 0.10 -21.72
C GLY A 99 -7.67 1.14 -21.47
N GLU A 100 -7.31 2.42 -21.61
CA GLU A 100 -8.22 3.56 -21.36
C GLU A 100 -9.31 3.74 -22.43
N GLU A 101 -9.13 3.14 -23.62
CA GLU A 101 -10.04 3.32 -24.75
C GLU A 101 -11.18 2.29 -24.77
N GLY A 102 -11.00 1.16 -24.08
CA GLY A 102 -12.00 0.09 -23.98
C GLY A 102 -12.51 -0.12 -22.56
N THR A 103 -12.70 0.96 -21.79
CA THR A 103 -13.20 0.88 -20.42
C THR A 103 -14.61 0.27 -20.36
N VAL A 104 -14.89 -0.43 -19.26
CA VAL A 104 -16.20 -1.01 -18.96
C VAL A 104 -16.92 -0.15 -17.92
N GLN A 105 -18.24 -0.12 -18.00
CA GLN A 105 -19.07 0.60 -17.02
C GLN A 105 -19.63 -0.32 -15.93
N VAL A 106 -19.63 -1.63 -16.17
CA VAL A 106 -20.25 -2.63 -15.30
C VAL A 106 -19.28 -3.76 -15.02
N LEU A 107 -19.10 -4.10 -13.75
CA LEU A 107 -18.46 -5.32 -13.29
C LEU A 107 -19.52 -6.43 -13.20
N PRO A 108 -19.35 -7.57 -13.90
CA PRO A 108 -20.35 -8.62 -13.95
C PRO A 108 -20.70 -9.19 -12.58
N ARG A 109 -21.97 -9.53 -12.36
CA ARG A 109 -22.52 -9.97 -11.07
C ARG A 109 -21.74 -11.12 -10.42
N ASN A 110 -21.31 -12.08 -11.23
CA ASN A 110 -20.58 -13.28 -10.79
C ASN A 110 -19.19 -12.96 -10.22
N LEU A 111 -18.63 -11.78 -10.53
CA LEU A 111 -17.41 -11.24 -9.94
C LEU A 111 -17.73 -10.16 -8.89
N ALA A 112 -18.67 -9.26 -9.18
CA ALA A 112 -18.99 -8.10 -8.35
C ALA A 112 -19.58 -8.45 -6.99
N VAL A 113 -20.54 -9.39 -6.93
CA VAL A 113 -21.20 -9.80 -5.68
C VAL A 113 -20.23 -10.45 -4.69
N PRO A 114 -19.51 -11.54 -5.05
CA PRO A 114 -18.58 -12.15 -4.10
C PRO A 114 -17.44 -11.21 -3.72
N TYR A 115 -16.98 -10.37 -4.65
CA TYR A 115 -15.94 -9.40 -4.33
C TYR A 115 -16.41 -8.39 -3.29
N TRP A 116 -17.60 -7.81 -3.48
CA TRP A 116 -18.19 -6.90 -2.49
C TRP A 116 -18.39 -7.57 -1.13
N GLU A 117 -18.90 -8.80 -1.09
CA GLU A 117 -19.11 -9.55 0.16
C GLU A 117 -17.80 -9.76 0.93
N VAL A 118 -16.73 -10.18 0.24
CA VAL A 118 -15.39 -10.33 0.86
C VAL A 118 -14.84 -8.98 1.31
N SER A 119 -15.00 -7.93 0.51
CA SER A 119 -14.60 -6.56 0.87
C SER A 119 -15.30 -6.09 2.15
N GLN A 120 -16.61 -6.32 2.29
CA GLN A 120 -17.35 -6.01 3.51
C GLN A 120 -16.85 -6.81 4.71
N ALA A 121 -16.58 -8.11 4.54
CA ALA A 121 -16.06 -8.97 5.62
C ALA A 121 -14.69 -8.50 6.14
N LEU A 122 -13.84 -7.98 5.27
CA LEU A 122 -12.52 -7.43 5.63
C LEU A 122 -12.56 -5.95 6.06
N GLY A 123 -13.66 -5.25 5.82
CA GLY A 123 -13.75 -3.79 6.00
C GLY A 123 -12.85 -3.02 5.02
N LEU A 124 -12.63 -3.56 3.82
CA LEU A 124 -11.88 -2.96 2.72
C LEU A 124 -12.83 -2.55 1.58
N PRO A 125 -12.43 -1.60 0.71
CA PRO A 125 -13.21 -1.29 -0.49
C PRO A 125 -12.99 -2.35 -1.58
N PRO A 126 -13.98 -2.61 -2.46
CA PRO A 126 -13.86 -3.54 -3.58
C PRO A 126 -13.02 -2.97 -4.73
N ILE A 127 -11.77 -2.59 -4.46
CA ILE A 127 -10.72 -2.28 -5.43
C ILE A 127 -9.38 -2.84 -4.95
N LEU A 128 -8.48 -3.17 -5.87
CA LEU A 128 -7.11 -3.57 -5.54
C LEU A 128 -6.39 -2.46 -4.76
N SER A 129 -6.07 -2.73 -3.50
CA SER A 129 -5.42 -1.80 -2.58
C SER A 129 -3.99 -2.22 -2.25
N HIS A 130 -3.26 -1.36 -1.53
CA HIS A 130 -1.94 -1.70 -0.97
C HIS A 130 -1.99 -2.90 -0.02
N ALA A 131 -3.08 -3.05 0.74
CA ALA A 131 -3.26 -4.18 1.66
C ALA A 131 -3.27 -5.52 0.91
N ASP A 132 -3.88 -5.55 -0.26
CA ASP A 132 -3.94 -6.72 -1.12
C ASP A 132 -2.59 -6.90 -1.83
N PHE A 133 -2.23 -5.90 -2.63
CA PHE A 133 -1.24 -6.03 -3.67
C PHE A 133 0.19 -6.05 -3.14
N VAL A 134 0.41 -5.57 -1.92
CA VAL A 134 1.73 -5.55 -1.27
C VAL A 134 1.71 -6.40 -0.02
N LEU A 135 0.83 -6.11 0.95
CA LEU A 135 0.92 -6.73 2.29
C LEU A 135 0.56 -8.21 2.31
N ALA A 136 -0.29 -8.66 1.37
CA ALA A 136 -0.77 -10.05 1.28
C ALA A 136 -0.28 -10.80 0.02
N ASN A 137 0.27 -10.12 -0.99
CA ASN A 137 0.66 -10.75 -2.27
C ASN A 137 2.12 -11.23 -2.30
N TRP A 138 2.50 -12.11 -1.37
CA TRP A 138 3.86 -12.64 -1.32
C TRP A 138 3.92 -14.04 -0.74
N ARG A 139 4.92 -14.80 -1.17
CA ARG A 139 5.29 -16.10 -0.59
C ARG A 139 6.80 -16.29 -0.63
N ARG A 140 7.32 -17.13 0.26
CA ARG A 140 8.70 -17.64 0.15
C ARG A 140 8.73 -18.79 -0.86
N LYS A 141 9.81 -18.86 -1.64
CA LYS A 141 10.11 -20.01 -2.52
C LYS A 141 10.64 -21.17 -1.67
N ASP A 142 11.61 -20.91 -0.82
CA ASP A 142 12.02 -21.78 0.28
C ASP A 142 11.44 -21.23 1.60
N PRO A 143 10.50 -21.95 2.25
CA PRO A 143 9.91 -21.55 3.53
C PRO A 143 10.93 -21.29 4.64
N ASN A 144 12.10 -21.92 4.59
CA ASN A 144 13.16 -21.75 5.59
C ASN A 144 14.22 -20.72 5.19
N GLY A 145 14.10 -20.15 3.98
CA GLY A 145 15.02 -19.16 3.46
C GLY A 145 14.75 -17.73 3.96
N PRO A 146 15.69 -16.80 3.71
CA PRO A 146 15.57 -15.41 4.16
C PRO A 146 14.45 -14.66 3.42
N LEU A 147 14.00 -13.54 4.00
CA LEU A 147 13.10 -12.58 3.35
C LEU A 147 13.89 -11.63 2.43
N GLU A 148 14.42 -12.19 1.35
CA GLU A 148 15.17 -11.49 0.31
C GLU A 148 14.47 -11.66 -1.03
N ILE A 149 14.61 -10.70 -1.95
CA ILE A 149 13.87 -10.68 -3.23
C ILE A 149 14.06 -11.99 -4.01
N GLU A 150 15.25 -12.59 -3.94
CA GLU A 150 15.62 -13.82 -4.61
C GLU A 150 14.78 -15.01 -4.13
N ASN A 151 14.48 -15.06 -2.83
CA ASN A 151 13.67 -16.10 -2.19
C ASN A 151 12.17 -15.75 -2.11
N LEU A 152 11.77 -14.58 -2.57
CA LEU A 152 10.37 -14.16 -2.54
C LEU A 152 9.71 -14.25 -3.91
N ASP A 153 8.40 -14.43 -3.93
CA ASP A 153 7.60 -14.36 -5.16
C ASP A 153 6.20 -13.80 -4.87
N THR A 154 5.53 -13.27 -5.90
CA THR A 154 4.12 -12.85 -5.80
C THR A 154 3.21 -14.06 -5.91
N ILE A 155 2.06 -14.02 -5.23
CA ILE A 155 1.05 -15.07 -5.31
C ILE A 155 0.24 -14.90 -6.60
N ILE A 156 -0.28 -13.69 -6.83
CA ILE A 156 -1.02 -13.31 -8.04
C ILE A 156 -0.26 -12.21 -8.78
N THR A 157 -0.21 -12.32 -10.11
CA THR A 157 0.57 -11.41 -10.97
C THR A 157 -0.34 -10.78 -12.03
N LEU A 158 -0.15 -9.48 -12.26
CA LEU A 158 -0.73 -8.72 -13.38
C LEU A 158 0.33 -8.53 -14.49
N PRO A 159 -0.01 -7.98 -15.66
CA PRO A 159 0.98 -7.73 -16.70
C PRO A 159 2.11 -6.81 -16.21
N GLY A 160 3.35 -7.13 -16.60
CA GLY A 160 4.57 -6.41 -16.19
C GLY A 160 5.75 -7.31 -15.84
N GLY A 161 5.54 -8.63 -15.74
CA GLY A 161 6.60 -9.63 -15.55
C GLY A 161 7.48 -9.33 -14.33
N GLU A 162 8.80 -9.50 -14.49
CA GLU A 162 9.77 -9.25 -13.41
C GLU A 162 9.71 -7.81 -12.87
N SER A 163 9.33 -6.82 -13.68
CA SER A 163 9.18 -5.44 -13.16
C SER A 163 7.99 -5.29 -12.22
N LEU A 164 6.91 -6.03 -12.44
CA LEU A 164 5.77 -6.03 -11.51
C LEU A 164 6.14 -6.75 -10.22
N ARG A 165 6.76 -7.93 -10.34
CA ARG A 165 7.27 -8.70 -9.22
C ARG A 165 8.23 -7.86 -8.38
N GLY A 166 9.19 -7.19 -9.03
CA GLY A 166 10.12 -6.26 -8.40
C GLY A 166 9.42 -5.10 -7.69
N PHE A 167 8.42 -4.48 -8.32
CA PHE A 167 7.68 -3.37 -7.73
C PHE A 167 6.94 -3.79 -6.45
N VAL A 168 6.26 -4.93 -6.46
CA VAL A 168 5.55 -5.48 -5.30
C VAL A 168 6.55 -5.85 -4.20
N LEU A 169 7.58 -6.65 -4.50
CA LEU A 169 8.50 -7.18 -3.50
C LEU A 169 9.41 -6.11 -2.89
N VAL A 170 9.90 -5.13 -3.67
CA VAL A 170 10.66 -4.00 -3.11
C VAL A 170 9.77 -3.20 -2.16
N THR A 171 8.51 -2.95 -2.53
CA THR A 171 7.58 -2.21 -1.66
C THR A 171 7.27 -3.00 -0.38
N LEU A 172 7.09 -4.32 -0.49
CA LEU A 172 6.94 -5.20 0.68
C LEU A 172 8.15 -5.16 1.61
N LEU A 173 9.38 -5.17 1.07
CA LEU A 173 10.58 -5.10 1.88
C LEU A 173 10.77 -3.72 2.53
N VAL A 174 10.27 -2.64 1.92
CA VAL A 174 10.20 -1.32 2.57
C VAL A 174 9.28 -1.40 3.80
N GLU A 175 8.10 -2.00 3.68
CA GLU A 175 7.18 -2.23 4.80
C GLU A 175 7.83 -3.10 5.89
N LYS A 176 8.53 -4.18 5.50
CA LYS A 176 9.26 -5.05 6.43
C LYS A 176 10.40 -4.33 7.15
N ALA A 177 11.11 -3.44 6.47
CA ALA A 177 12.19 -2.64 7.06
C ALA A 177 11.68 -1.63 8.09
N ALA A 178 10.38 -1.28 8.05
CA ALA A 178 9.75 -0.38 9.01
C ALA A 178 9.45 -1.03 10.37
N VAL A 179 9.49 -2.37 10.48
CA VAL A 179 9.08 -3.11 11.70
C VAL A 179 9.75 -2.60 12.98
N PRO A 180 11.08 -2.36 13.03
CA PRO A 180 11.69 -1.78 14.23
C PRO A 180 11.12 -0.40 14.58
N GLY A 181 10.80 0.43 13.58
CA GLY A 181 10.15 1.73 13.76
C GLY A 181 8.72 1.60 14.30
N ILE A 182 7.95 0.60 13.85
CA ILE A 182 6.61 0.32 14.38
C ILE A 182 6.68 -0.03 15.87
N LYS A 183 7.65 -0.88 16.26
CA LYS A 183 7.89 -1.24 17.67
C LYS A 183 8.35 -0.02 18.48
N ALA A 184 9.20 0.81 17.89
CA ALA A 184 9.67 2.05 18.51
C ALA A 184 8.54 3.04 18.79
N ILE A 185 7.46 3.07 18.00
CA ILE A 185 6.26 3.88 18.33
C ILE A 185 5.71 3.49 19.70
N ILE A 186 5.51 2.18 19.92
CA ILE A 186 4.97 1.67 21.19
C ILE A 186 5.92 1.95 22.34
N GLY A 187 7.22 1.74 22.12
CA GLY A 187 8.27 2.06 23.09
C GLY A 187 8.28 3.54 23.48
N ALA A 188 8.20 4.45 22.50
CA ALA A 188 8.19 5.89 22.72
C ALA A 188 6.94 6.33 23.50
N LEU A 189 5.75 5.87 23.12
CA LEU A 189 4.51 6.23 23.82
C LEU A 189 4.50 5.72 25.27
N ARG A 190 5.01 4.52 25.52
CA ARG A 190 5.17 3.98 26.88
C ARG A 190 6.19 4.79 27.69
N ALA A 191 7.32 5.12 27.09
CA ALA A 191 8.38 5.87 27.74
C ALA A 191 7.92 7.27 28.17
N ILE A 192 7.11 7.95 27.35
CA ILE A 192 6.51 9.24 27.73
C ILE A 192 5.61 9.09 28.96
N LEU A 193 4.73 8.08 28.98
CA LEU A 193 3.81 7.86 30.12
C LEU A 193 4.55 7.52 31.42
N GLN A 194 5.72 6.89 31.32
CA GLN A 194 6.55 6.52 32.46
C GLN A 194 7.62 7.57 32.81
N CYS A 195 7.67 8.69 32.07
CA CYS A 195 8.73 9.70 32.18
C CYS A 195 10.16 9.12 32.05
N ASP A 196 10.35 8.10 31.20
CA ASP A 196 11.64 7.44 30.97
C ASP A 196 12.32 8.00 29.72
N GLU A 197 13.13 9.04 29.91
CA GLU A 197 13.79 9.75 28.82
C GLU A 197 14.87 8.91 28.11
N GLU A 198 15.51 7.95 28.80
CA GLU A 198 16.53 7.10 28.18
C GLU A 198 15.90 6.04 27.26
N THR A 199 14.75 5.48 27.65
CA THR A 199 13.97 4.61 26.76
C THR A 199 13.36 5.40 25.61
N LEU A 200 12.88 6.63 25.84
CA LEU A 200 12.39 7.49 24.77
C LEU A 200 13.49 7.81 23.75
N LEU A 201 14.69 8.15 24.22
CA LEU A 201 15.84 8.43 23.35
C LEU A 201 16.18 7.24 22.45
N ARG A 202 16.24 6.03 23.03
CA ARG A 202 16.49 4.79 22.27
C ARG A 202 15.41 4.52 21.23
N ALA A 203 14.13 4.67 21.60
CA ALA A 203 13.02 4.49 20.68
C ALA A 203 13.09 5.47 19.49
N LEU A 204 13.41 6.75 19.73
CA LEU A 204 13.62 7.72 18.65
C LEU A 204 14.80 7.34 17.74
N GLN A 205 15.90 6.83 18.30
CA GLN A 205 17.04 6.37 17.51
C GLN A 205 16.70 5.15 16.65
N GLU A 206 15.93 4.20 17.18
CA GLU A 206 15.43 3.03 16.45
C GLU A 206 14.46 3.43 15.33
N LEU A 207 13.56 4.37 15.60
CA LEU A 207 12.65 4.91 14.58
C LEU A 207 13.41 5.55 13.42
N ALA A 208 14.39 6.42 13.72
CA ALA A 208 15.23 7.02 12.68
C ALA A 208 15.98 5.95 11.86
N GLY A 209 16.56 4.94 12.55
CA GLY A 209 17.25 3.84 11.90
C GLY A 209 16.35 3.00 10.98
N ALA A 210 15.09 2.76 11.37
CA ALA A 210 14.11 2.06 10.56
C ALA A 210 13.75 2.85 9.29
N ILE A 211 13.54 4.17 9.39
CA ILE A 211 13.24 5.03 8.24
C ILE A 211 14.45 5.10 7.27
N GLU A 212 15.66 5.13 7.80
CA GLU A 212 16.88 5.05 6.99
C GLU A 212 17.00 3.69 6.28
N ALA A 213 16.64 2.59 6.95
CA ALA A 213 16.61 1.25 6.35
C ALA A 213 15.56 1.14 5.24
N MET A 214 14.34 1.65 5.46
CA MET A 214 13.30 1.79 4.42
C MET A 214 13.85 2.51 3.20
N SER A 215 14.57 3.61 3.40
CA SER A 215 15.19 4.39 2.32
C SER A 215 16.24 3.57 1.55
N LYS A 216 17.02 2.72 2.24
CA LYS A 216 17.99 1.82 1.59
C LYS A 216 17.29 0.78 0.73
N VAL A 217 16.24 0.14 1.23
CA VAL A 217 15.47 -0.86 0.47
C VAL A 217 14.78 -0.22 -0.74
N LEU A 218 14.19 0.97 -0.58
CA LEU A 218 13.52 1.66 -1.70
C LEU A 218 14.47 1.93 -2.89
N ARG A 219 15.79 2.01 -2.68
CA ARG A 219 16.78 2.15 -3.77
C ARG A 219 16.82 0.95 -4.70
N GLN A 220 16.53 -0.25 -4.19
CA GLN A 220 16.49 -1.49 -4.96
C GLN A 220 15.42 -1.45 -6.07
N MET A 221 14.46 -0.51 -6.01
CA MET A 221 13.52 -0.26 -7.08
C MET A 221 14.24 -0.07 -8.43
N HIS A 222 15.44 0.53 -8.43
CA HIS A 222 16.26 0.70 -9.62
C HIS A 222 16.80 -0.57 -10.24
N ASP A 223 17.00 -1.61 -9.43
CA ASP A 223 17.59 -2.88 -9.84
C ASP A 223 16.53 -3.83 -10.37
N TYR A 224 15.31 -3.76 -9.80
CA TYR A 224 14.25 -4.73 -10.06
C TYR A 224 13.10 -4.22 -10.94
N VAL A 225 13.01 -2.92 -11.19
CA VAL A 225 11.88 -2.35 -11.96
C VAL A 225 12.37 -1.52 -13.13
N ASP A 226 11.95 -1.91 -14.33
CA ASP A 226 12.15 -1.14 -15.55
C ASP A 226 11.18 0.06 -15.57
N PRO A 227 11.69 1.31 -15.69
CA PRO A 227 10.84 2.50 -15.74
C PRO A 227 9.83 2.54 -16.89
N ALA A 228 10.19 2.01 -18.07
CA ALA A 228 9.30 1.96 -19.22
C ALA A 228 8.18 0.95 -18.97
N VAL A 229 8.49 -0.26 -18.48
CA VAL A 229 7.48 -1.28 -18.16
C VAL A 229 6.53 -0.80 -17.07
N PHE A 230 7.07 -0.17 -16.01
CA PHE A 230 6.24 0.43 -14.98
C PHE A 230 5.25 1.44 -15.57
N TYR A 231 5.77 2.38 -16.37
CA TYR A 231 4.96 3.47 -16.91
C TYR A 231 3.91 3.02 -17.92
N THR A 232 4.26 2.12 -18.84
CA THR A 232 3.40 1.76 -19.98
C THR A 232 2.53 0.53 -19.74
N VAL A 233 2.90 -0.35 -18.81
CA VAL A 233 2.19 -1.61 -18.55
C VAL A 233 1.60 -1.62 -17.14
N ILE A 234 2.40 -1.41 -16.11
CA ILE A 234 1.96 -1.67 -14.72
C ILE A 234 0.95 -0.62 -14.23
N ARG A 235 1.23 0.67 -14.45
CA ARG A 235 0.45 1.77 -13.85
C ARG A 235 -1.05 1.70 -14.13
N ILE A 236 -1.45 1.25 -15.31
CA ILE A 236 -2.87 1.20 -15.67
C ILE A 236 -3.64 0.22 -14.77
N PHE A 237 -3.06 -0.94 -14.46
CA PHE A 237 -3.69 -1.94 -13.60
C PHE A 237 -3.72 -1.57 -12.11
N LEU A 238 -3.01 -0.51 -11.71
CA LEU A 238 -3.09 0.05 -10.37
C LEU A 238 -4.07 1.23 -10.28
N SER A 239 -4.64 1.67 -11.40
CA SER A 239 -5.48 2.85 -11.48
C SER A 239 -6.92 2.55 -11.08
N GLY A 240 -7.48 3.39 -10.21
CA GLY A 240 -8.89 3.31 -9.86
C GLY A 240 -9.78 4.12 -10.79
N TRP A 241 -11.05 4.24 -10.42
CA TRP A 241 -12.09 4.95 -11.15
C TRP A 241 -12.70 6.10 -10.32
N LYS A 242 -11.98 6.58 -9.31
CA LYS A 242 -12.21 7.88 -8.65
C LYS A 242 -11.18 8.89 -9.15
N ASP A 243 -11.66 10.08 -9.50
CA ASP A 243 -10.83 11.17 -10.06
C ASP A 243 -10.06 10.76 -11.35
N ASN A 244 -10.54 9.74 -12.05
CA ASN A 244 -9.96 9.19 -13.28
C ASN A 244 -10.76 9.63 -14.52
N PRO A 245 -10.18 10.46 -15.40
CA PRO A 245 -10.82 10.89 -16.65
C PRO A 245 -11.27 9.76 -17.59
N ALA A 246 -10.64 8.58 -17.55
CA ALA A 246 -11.04 7.44 -18.37
C ALA A 246 -12.31 6.74 -17.87
N MET A 247 -12.68 6.96 -16.60
CA MET A 247 -13.88 6.41 -15.95
C MET A 247 -14.54 7.49 -15.07
N PRO A 248 -15.06 8.58 -15.66
CA PRO A 248 -15.50 9.76 -14.91
C PRO A 248 -16.73 9.49 -14.03
N HIS A 249 -17.51 8.45 -14.34
CA HIS A 249 -18.70 8.06 -13.59
C HIS A 249 -18.42 7.00 -12.54
N GLY A 250 -17.23 6.39 -12.50
CA GLY A 250 -16.96 5.22 -11.65
C GLY A 250 -17.34 3.89 -12.32
N LEU A 251 -17.57 2.86 -11.51
CA LEU A 251 -17.87 1.50 -11.97
C LEU A 251 -19.14 0.97 -11.28
N ILE A 252 -20.08 0.43 -12.05
CA ILE A 252 -21.27 -0.24 -11.52
C ILE A 252 -20.89 -1.65 -11.09
N TYR A 253 -21.24 -2.04 -9.87
CA TYR A 253 -21.07 -3.38 -9.35
C TYR A 253 -22.41 -4.12 -9.49
N GLU A 254 -22.57 -4.89 -10.57
CA GLU A 254 -23.84 -5.52 -10.88
C GLU A 254 -24.32 -6.44 -9.74
N GLY A 255 -25.57 -6.26 -9.31
CA GLY A 255 -26.14 -7.01 -8.19
C GLY A 255 -25.77 -6.48 -6.80
N VAL A 256 -24.90 -5.46 -6.71
CA VAL A 256 -24.52 -4.81 -5.45
C VAL A 256 -25.08 -3.39 -5.38
N SER A 257 -24.85 -2.57 -6.42
CA SER A 257 -25.30 -1.19 -6.51
C SER A 257 -25.81 -0.89 -7.91
N GLN A 258 -26.94 -0.18 -8.02
CA GLN A 258 -27.43 0.34 -9.30
C GLN A 258 -26.68 1.60 -9.71
N GLU A 259 -26.16 2.35 -8.74
CA GLU A 259 -25.35 3.54 -8.98
C GLU A 259 -23.86 3.17 -9.12
N PRO A 260 -23.13 3.81 -10.04
CA PRO A 260 -21.68 3.68 -10.13
C PRO A 260 -20.97 4.05 -8.82
N MET A 261 -19.97 3.27 -8.43
CA MET A 261 -19.14 3.52 -7.25
C MET A 261 -17.77 4.03 -7.67
N ALA A 262 -17.20 4.98 -6.92
CA ALA A 262 -15.92 5.62 -7.22
C ALA A 262 -14.84 5.26 -6.19
N TYR A 263 -13.82 4.48 -6.59
CA TYR A 263 -12.70 4.09 -5.74
C TYR A 263 -11.34 4.55 -6.28
N SER A 264 -10.48 5.03 -5.38
CA SER A 264 -9.09 5.39 -5.67
C SER A 264 -8.25 4.14 -5.91
N GLY A 265 -7.35 4.18 -6.90
CA GLY A 265 -6.44 3.06 -7.15
C GLY A 265 -5.34 2.92 -6.10
N GLY A 266 -4.54 1.87 -6.25
CA GLY A 266 -3.43 1.55 -5.36
C GLY A 266 -2.40 2.67 -5.29
N SER A 267 -1.96 3.02 -4.07
CA SER A 267 -0.97 4.07 -3.85
C SER A 267 -0.18 3.80 -2.58
N ALA A 268 1.10 4.18 -2.54
CA ALA A 268 1.90 4.18 -1.32
C ALA A 268 1.28 5.01 -0.18
N ALA A 269 0.38 5.95 -0.51
CA ALA A 269 -0.37 6.70 0.49
C ALA A 269 -1.39 5.84 1.29
N GLN A 270 -1.62 4.59 0.89
CA GLN A 270 -2.41 3.60 1.63
C GLN A 270 -1.56 2.81 2.64
N SER A 271 -0.23 2.98 2.65
CA SER A 271 0.67 2.37 3.64
C SER A 271 0.39 2.91 5.04
N THR A 272 0.09 2.02 5.99
CA THR A 272 -0.14 2.39 7.40
C THR A 272 1.14 2.91 8.07
N VAL A 273 2.31 2.39 7.68
CA VAL A 273 3.62 2.80 8.24
C VAL A 273 3.83 4.30 8.14
N LEU A 274 3.63 4.88 6.96
CA LEU A 274 3.90 6.29 6.72
C LEU A 274 2.97 7.18 7.57
N HIS A 275 1.70 6.80 7.70
CA HIS A 275 0.74 7.52 8.53
C HIS A 275 1.10 7.42 10.01
N ALA A 276 1.48 6.23 10.49
CA ALA A 276 1.86 6.02 11.87
C ALA A 276 3.09 6.85 12.27
N PHE A 277 4.07 6.98 11.37
CA PHE A 277 5.24 7.83 11.61
C PHE A 277 4.90 9.32 11.58
N ASP A 278 4.05 9.76 10.66
CA ASP A 278 3.57 11.15 10.64
C ASP A 278 2.80 11.51 11.92
N GLU A 279 1.87 10.65 12.36
CA GLU A 279 1.09 10.87 13.58
C GLU A 279 1.98 10.88 14.83
N LEU A 280 2.91 9.93 14.98
CA LEU A 280 3.81 9.92 16.13
C LEU A 280 4.67 11.20 16.18
N LEU A 281 5.23 11.61 15.05
CA LEU A 281 6.08 12.80 14.97
C LEU A 281 5.27 14.11 15.01
N GLY A 282 3.94 14.04 15.03
CA GLY A 282 3.06 15.21 15.06
C GLY A 282 3.15 16.06 13.79
N ILE A 283 3.32 15.42 12.62
CA ILE A 283 3.40 16.10 11.33
C ILE A 283 2.00 16.46 10.82
N CYS A 284 1.69 17.76 10.76
CA CYS A 284 0.41 18.24 10.24
C CYS A 284 0.51 18.59 8.75
N HIS A 285 -0.12 17.79 7.90
CA HIS A 285 -0.15 18.03 6.45
C HIS A 285 -1.14 19.15 6.07
N ARG A 286 -0.83 19.87 4.98
CA ARG A 286 -1.71 20.91 4.40
C ARG A 286 -3.03 20.31 3.92
N GLU A 287 -4.09 21.11 3.92
CA GLU A 287 -5.50 20.67 3.76
C GLU A 287 -5.73 19.65 2.62
N ASP A 288 -5.35 19.97 1.37
CA ASP A 288 -5.55 19.05 0.24
C ASP A 288 -4.81 17.71 0.41
N SER A 289 -3.58 17.76 0.90
CA SER A 289 -2.76 16.58 1.16
C SER A 289 -3.32 15.75 2.32
N ALA A 290 -3.79 16.42 3.37
CA ALA A 290 -4.43 15.79 4.52
C ALA A 290 -5.74 15.11 4.13
N ALA A 291 -6.59 15.77 3.33
CA ALA A 291 -7.84 15.19 2.82
C ALA A 291 -7.59 13.95 1.96
N PHE A 292 -6.55 13.97 1.12
CA PHE A 292 -6.12 12.80 0.35
C PHE A 292 -5.67 11.65 1.26
N LEU A 293 -4.77 11.92 2.21
CA LEU A 293 -4.28 10.91 3.16
C LEU A 293 -5.42 10.33 4.02
N HIS A 294 -6.30 11.17 4.56
CA HIS A 294 -7.43 10.72 5.36
C HIS A 294 -8.34 9.78 4.56
N ARG A 295 -8.59 10.09 3.28
CA ARG A 295 -9.30 9.17 2.38
C ARG A 295 -8.56 7.84 2.22
N MET A 296 -7.22 7.85 2.12
CA MET A 296 -6.42 6.62 1.97
C MET A 296 -6.49 5.70 3.20
N ARG A 297 -6.81 6.22 4.39
CA ARG A 297 -7.09 5.37 5.58
C ARG A 297 -8.33 4.48 5.38
N GLY A 298 -9.24 4.84 4.48
CA GLY A 298 -10.36 3.99 4.07
C GLY A 298 -9.95 2.74 3.28
N TYR A 299 -8.69 2.63 2.88
CA TYR A 299 -8.11 1.52 2.11
C TYR A 299 -7.13 0.68 2.96
N MET A 300 -7.06 0.96 4.26
CA MET A 300 -6.31 0.15 5.22
C MET A 300 -7.25 -0.84 5.91
N PRO A 301 -6.76 -2.03 6.30
CA PRO A 301 -7.52 -2.92 7.18
C PRO A 301 -7.98 -2.16 8.44
N PRO A 302 -9.22 -2.37 8.93
CA PRO A 302 -9.74 -1.63 10.07
C PRO A 302 -8.84 -1.64 11.32
N PRO A 303 -8.18 -2.77 11.70
CA PRO A 303 -7.23 -2.79 12.80
C PRO A 303 -6.01 -1.89 12.57
N HIS A 304 -5.51 -1.82 11.32
CA HIS A 304 -4.38 -0.96 10.96
C HIS A 304 -4.76 0.53 11.01
N ARG A 305 -5.99 0.87 10.57
CA ARG A 305 -6.52 2.23 10.72
C ARG A 305 -6.65 2.61 12.20
N ALA A 306 -7.16 1.70 13.02
CA ALA A 306 -7.30 1.93 14.47
C ALA A 306 -5.94 2.17 15.15
N PHE A 307 -4.86 1.55 14.68
CA PHE A 307 -3.50 1.81 15.17
C PHE A 307 -3.09 3.28 14.97
N VAL A 308 -3.31 3.81 13.76
CA VAL A 308 -3.00 5.21 13.43
C VAL A 308 -3.83 6.16 14.28
N GLU A 309 -5.13 5.87 14.45
CA GLU A 309 -6.02 6.68 15.27
C GLU A 309 -5.66 6.64 16.77
N GLU A 310 -5.15 5.52 17.27
CA GLU A 310 -4.67 5.41 18.65
C GLU A 310 -3.44 6.28 18.88
N ILE A 311 -2.48 6.30 17.94
CA ILE A 311 -1.31 7.19 17.99
C ILE A 311 -1.76 8.66 17.97
N GLN A 312 -2.72 8.99 17.11
CA GLN A 312 -3.26 10.35 16.99
C GLN A 312 -3.90 10.85 18.30
N ARG A 313 -4.52 9.96 19.09
CA ARG A 313 -5.13 10.28 20.39
C ARG A 313 -4.14 10.26 21.55
N ALA A 314 -2.94 9.71 21.35
CA ALA A 314 -1.95 9.56 22.39
C ALA A 314 -1.32 10.91 22.78
N VAL A 315 -0.53 10.88 23.85
CA VAL A 315 0.26 12.03 24.32
C VAL A 315 1.18 12.52 23.21
N SER A 316 1.27 13.84 23.03
CA SER A 316 2.09 14.43 21.96
C SER A 316 3.58 14.27 22.25
N LEU A 317 4.24 13.37 21.52
CA LEU A 317 5.70 13.21 21.52
C LEU A 317 6.40 14.54 21.26
N ARG A 318 5.96 15.30 20.24
CA ARG A 318 6.57 16.57 19.88
C ARG A 318 6.50 17.57 21.03
N GLN A 319 5.36 17.67 21.71
CA GLN A 319 5.20 18.56 22.86
C GLN A 319 6.06 18.08 24.05
N HIS A 320 6.11 16.78 24.31
CA HIS A 320 6.97 16.20 25.36
C HIS A 320 8.44 16.53 25.15
N VAL A 321 8.96 16.33 23.93
CA VAL A 321 10.35 16.67 23.57
C VAL A 321 10.62 18.17 23.75
N LEU A 322 9.68 19.04 23.37
CA LEU A 322 9.80 20.49 23.59
C LEU A 322 9.86 20.85 25.08
N SER A 323 9.00 20.26 25.92
CA SER A 323 8.95 20.55 27.35
C SER A 323 10.10 19.95 28.15
N SER A 324 10.71 18.85 27.68
CA SER A 324 11.80 18.16 28.39
C SER A 324 13.05 19.02 28.57
N GLY A 325 13.33 19.92 27.62
CA GLY A 325 14.60 20.65 27.56
C GLY A 325 15.83 19.78 27.23
N ASP A 326 15.68 18.46 27.03
CA ASP A 326 16.80 17.56 26.74
C ASP A 326 17.25 17.70 25.27
N ALA A 327 18.47 18.21 25.09
CA ALA A 327 19.08 18.39 23.78
C ALA A 327 19.25 17.08 23.00
N ARG A 328 19.43 15.94 23.70
CA ARG A 328 19.57 14.60 23.09
C ARG A 328 18.25 14.14 22.48
N LEU A 329 17.14 14.32 23.20
CA LEU A 329 15.81 13.99 22.70
C LEU A 329 15.43 14.85 21.51
N ARG A 330 15.72 16.15 21.59
CA ARG A 330 15.52 17.08 20.46
C ARG A 330 16.30 16.65 19.23
N ALA A 331 17.58 16.30 19.41
CA ALA A 331 18.42 15.82 18.32
C ALA A 331 17.90 14.51 17.72
N ALA A 332 17.48 13.55 18.54
CA ALA A 332 16.93 12.27 18.09
C ALA A 332 15.58 12.42 17.36
N PHE A 333 14.69 13.29 17.88
CA PHE A 333 13.43 13.64 17.22
C PHE A 333 13.69 14.28 15.84
N ASN A 334 14.57 15.29 15.78
CA ASN A 334 14.93 15.94 14.53
C ASN A 334 15.59 14.98 13.53
N ARG A 335 16.35 13.98 14.00
CA ARG A 335 16.87 12.92 13.13
C ARG A 335 15.75 12.09 12.51
N CYS A 336 14.69 11.74 13.25
CA CYS A 336 13.52 11.05 12.70
C CYS A 336 12.85 11.88 11.59
N VAL A 337 12.62 13.17 11.86
CA VAL A 337 12.03 14.12 10.89
C VAL A 337 12.90 14.26 9.64
N SER A 338 14.23 14.35 9.82
CA SER A 338 15.19 14.41 8.71
C SER A 338 15.16 13.13 7.89
N ALA A 339 15.23 11.96 8.53
CA ALA A 339 15.19 10.67 7.85
C ALA A 339 13.90 10.50 7.03
N LEU A 340 12.74 10.91 7.57
CA LEU A 340 11.47 10.85 6.85
C LEU A 340 11.40 11.86 5.70
N THR A 341 12.00 13.04 5.88
CA THR A 341 12.16 14.04 4.81
C THR A 341 13.04 13.51 3.67
N ASP A 342 14.12 12.80 4.00
CA ASP A 342 15.03 12.19 3.03
C ASP A 342 14.37 11.03 2.29
N PHE A 343 13.61 10.18 3.00
CA PHE A 343 12.79 9.14 2.39
C PHE A 343 11.82 9.73 1.37
N ARG A 344 11.08 10.79 1.74
CA ARG A 344 10.12 11.49 0.86
C ARG A 344 10.80 12.16 -0.32
N SER A 345 11.98 12.75 -0.10
CA SER A 345 12.79 13.34 -1.16
C SER A 345 13.25 12.30 -2.16
N TYR A 346 13.69 11.13 -1.67
CA TYR A 346 14.07 10.03 -2.53
C TYR A 346 12.88 9.41 -3.29
N HIS A 347 11.70 9.32 -2.65
CA HIS A 347 10.48 8.90 -3.33
C HIS A 347 10.11 9.84 -4.48
N ILE A 348 10.29 11.16 -4.34
CA ILE A 348 10.13 12.12 -5.45
C ILE A 348 11.12 11.82 -6.59
N THR A 349 12.36 11.43 -6.29
CA THR A 349 13.35 11.02 -7.30
C THR A 349 12.91 9.75 -8.04
N ILE A 350 12.41 8.73 -7.32
CA ILE A 350 11.81 7.53 -7.92
C ILE A 350 10.68 7.94 -8.85
N VAL A 351 9.70 8.69 -8.36
CA VAL A 351 8.55 9.13 -9.16
C VAL A 351 8.97 9.92 -10.41
N THR A 352 9.98 10.77 -10.31
CA THR A 352 10.52 11.51 -11.45
C THR A 352 11.07 10.55 -12.52
N LYS A 353 11.83 9.52 -12.13
CA LYS A 353 12.39 8.51 -13.05
C LYS A 353 11.30 7.64 -13.68
N TYR A 354 10.41 7.09 -12.87
CA TYR A 354 9.42 6.08 -13.27
C TYR A 354 8.15 6.66 -13.90
N ILE A 355 7.91 7.96 -13.74
CA ILE A 355 6.73 8.62 -14.31
C ILE A 355 7.13 9.70 -15.30
N THR A 356 7.82 10.76 -14.87
CA THR A 356 8.09 11.91 -15.75
C THR A 356 9.07 11.59 -16.88
N ILE A 357 10.21 10.99 -16.54
CA ILE A 357 11.24 10.65 -17.54
C ILE A 357 10.73 9.53 -18.44
N ALA A 358 10.08 8.52 -17.87
CA ALA A 358 9.47 7.43 -18.64
C ALA A 358 8.38 7.93 -19.60
N ALA A 359 7.52 8.86 -19.17
CA ALA A 359 6.53 9.52 -20.03
C ALA A 359 7.17 10.24 -21.22
N ALA A 360 8.19 11.06 -20.96
CA ALA A 360 8.90 11.79 -22.00
C ALA A 360 9.55 10.84 -23.03
N LYS A 361 10.19 9.76 -22.56
CA LYS A 361 10.77 8.73 -23.43
C LYS A 361 9.71 8.02 -24.27
N ALA A 362 8.58 7.65 -23.68
CA ALA A 362 7.48 7.00 -24.40
C ALA A 362 6.88 7.91 -25.49
N LYS A 363 6.75 9.21 -25.23
CA LYS A 363 6.31 10.20 -26.23
C LYS A 363 7.31 10.35 -27.37
N ALA A 364 8.60 10.44 -27.05
CA ALA A 364 9.66 10.56 -28.06
C ALA A 364 9.76 9.31 -28.96
N GLY A 365 9.63 8.11 -28.39
CA GLY A 365 9.68 6.85 -29.15
C GLY A 365 8.54 6.69 -30.17
N ARG A 366 7.38 7.30 -29.92
CA ARG A 366 6.23 7.32 -30.84
C ARG A 366 6.37 8.29 -32.01
N ALA A 367 7.23 9.30 -31.87
CA ALA A 367 7.46 10.32 -32.91
C ALA A 367 8.54 9.90 -33.95
N GLY A 368 9.18 8.74 -33.77
CA GLY A 368 10.24 8.25 -34.66
C GLY A 368 9.74 7.45 -35.88
N PRO A 369 10.51 7.37 -36.97
CA PRO A 369 10.11 6.72 -38.22
C PRO A 369 9.88 5.19 -38.13
N SER A 370 10.28 4.55 -37.03
CA SER A 370 10.08 3.10 -36.77
C SER A 370 8.70 2.73 -36.20
N ALA A 371 7.81 3.71 -35.98
CA ALA A 371 6.50 3.52 -35.32
C ALA A 371 5.46 2.69 -36.11
N ARG A 372 5.79 2.17 -37.29
CA ARG A 372 4.86 1.45 -38.19
C ARG A 372 4.94 -0.08 -38.14
N ALA A 373 5.84 -0.65 -37.34
CA ALA A 373 5.88 -2.09 -37.09
C ALA A 373 5.34 -2.37 -35.68
N GLY A 374 4.29 -3.19 -35.58
CA GLY A 374 3.47 -3.38 -34.38
C GLY A 374 4.25 -3.89 -33.16
N SER A 375 4.79 -2.97 -32.35
CA SER A 375 5.32 -3.34 -31.05
C SER A 375 4.15 -3.71 -30.12
N SER A 376 4.16 -4.93 -29.61
CA SER A 376 3.30 -5.48 -28.56
C SER A 376 3.46 -4.79 -27.18
N GLY A 377 3.91 -3.54 -27.17
CA GLY A 377 4.08 -2.73 -25.96
C GLY A 377 2.82 -1.92 -25.67
N GLY A 378 2.30 -2.05 -24.44
CA GLY A 378 1.08 -1.36 -24.00
C GLY A 378 1.10 0.14 -24.26
N LYS A 379 -0.08 0.71 -24.56
CA LYS A 379 -0.26 2.16 -24.75
C LYS A 379 -0.20 2.84 -23.37
N PRO A 380 0.78 3.73 -23.09
CA PRO A 380 0.81 4.48 -21.86
C PRO A 380 -0.50 5.21 -21.56
N PRO A 381 -0.97 5.14 -20.30
CA PRO A 381 -2.23 5.73 -19.86
C PRO A 381 -2.14 7.26 -19.85
N SER A 382 -2.91 7.90 -20.71
CA SER A 382 -2.99 9.35 -20.88
C SER A 382 -3.65 10.04 -19.68
N ALA A 383 -4.63 9.39 -19.03
CA ALA A 383 -5.32 9.91 -17.86
C ALA A 383 -4.38 10.04 -16.64
N LEU A 384 -3.21 9.39 -16.70
CA LEU A 384 -2.21 9.34 -15.64
C LEU A 384 -0.96 10.19 -15.91
N GLU A 385 -0.92 11.02 -16.96
CA GLU A 385 0.28 11.81 -17.30
C GLU A 385 0.70 12.80 -16.21
N GLY A 386 -0.25 13.29 -15.40
CA GLY A 386 0.00 14.18 -14.26
C GLY A 386 -0.61 13.71 -12.93
N LYS A 387 -1.27 12.55 -12.93
CA LYS A 387 -2.01 12.01 -11.78
C LYS A 387 -1.45 10.66 -11.34
N GLY A 388 -1.42 10.47 -10.02
CA GLY A 388 -1.11 9.19 -9.41
C GLY A 388 -2.26 8.21 -9.62
N THR A 389 -1.99 6.93 -9.48
CA THR A 389 -2.98 5.83 -9.55
C THR A 389 -4.08 5.97 -8.49
N GLY A 390 -3.76 6.59 -7.34
CA GLY A 390 -4.73 6.96 -6.30
C GLY A 390 -5.55 8.23 -6.57
N GLY A 391 -5.24 8.97 -7.65
CA GLY A 391 -5.99 10.16 -8.10
C GLY A 391 -5.40 11.53 -7.74
N SER A 392 -4.31 11.60 -6.96
CA SER A 392 -3.67 12.87 -6.60
C SER A 392 -2.81 13.45 -7.73
N HIS A 393 -2.65 14.78 -7.74
CA HIS A 393 -1.62 15.44 -8.55
C HIS A 393 -0.24 15.13 -7.95
N ILE A 394 0.55 14.34 -8.68
CA ILE A 394 1.68 13.61 -8.10
C ILE A 394 2.69 14.54 -7.42
N PHE A 395 3.20 15.54 -8.13
CA PHE A 395 4.28 16.38 -7.62
C PHE A 395 3.82 17.41 -6.60
N SER A 396 2.63 17.99 -6.75
CA SER A 396 2.12 18.94 -5.75
C SER A 396 1.86 18.21 -4.43
N PHE A 397 1.28 17.01 -4.48
CA PHE A 397 1.07 16.17 -3.31
C PHE A 397 2.39 15.77 -2.65
N LEU A 398 3.31 15.12 -3.39
CA LEU A 398 4.56 14.62 -2.79
C LEU A 398 5.47 15.72 -2.25
N LYS A 399 5.57 16.87 -2.95
CA LYS A 399 6.32 18.02 -2.45
C LYS A 399 5.69 18.60 -1.19
N SER A 400 4.36 18.78 -1.18
CA SER A 400 3.63 19.25 0.00
C SER A 400 3.85 18.34 1.22
N ILE A 401 3.77 17.02 1.04
CA ILE A 401 4.01 16.02 2.09
C ILE A 401 5.47 16.07 2.60
N ARG A 402 6.46 16.21 1.72
CA ARG A 402 7.87 16.38 2.10
C ARG A 402 8.11 17.68 2.87
N ASP A 403 7.57 18.79 2.36
CA ASP A 403 7.84 20.12 2.90
C ASP A 403 7.21 20.27 4.29
N THR A 404 5.99 19.77 4.49
CA THR A 404 5.35 19.72 5.82
C THR A 404 6.06 18.81 6.81
N THR A 405 6.68 17.70 6.38
CA THR A 405 7.58 16.92 7.26
C THR A 405 8.76 17.75 7.70
N ARG A 406 9.42 18.43 6.76
CA ARG A 406 10.60 19.25 7.06
C ARG A 406 10.27 20.39 8.04
N GLU A 407 9.10 21.00 7.89
CA GLU A 407 8.56 22.02 8.81
C GLU A 407 8.32 21.47 10.23
N GLY A 408 8.22 20.14 10.39
CA GLY A 408 8.04 19.49 11.69
C GLY A 408 9.25 19.51 12.62
N MET A 409 10.43 19.92 12.14
CA MET A 409 11.64 20.02 12.97
C MET A 409 11.43 20.99 14.16
N ILE A 410 12.06 20.64 15.28
CA ILE A 410 12.12 21.49 16.47
C ILE A 410 13.37 22.37 16.37
N SER A 411 13.17 23.69 16.29
CA SER A 411 14.26 24.68 16.36
C SER A 411 14.97 24.67 17.71
N ALA A 412 16.23 25.09 17.71
CA ALA A 412 17.08 25.17 18.89
C ALA A 412 16.58 26.17 19.93
#